data_AF-A0A8T4TYP3-F1
#
_entry.id   AF-A0A8T4TYP3-F1
#
_cell.length_a   1.000
_cell.length_b   1.000
_cell.length_c   1.000
_cell.angle_alpha   90.00
_cell.angle_beta   90.00
_cell.angle_gamma   90.00
#
_symmetry.space_group_name_H-M   'P 1'
#
loop_
_entity.id
_entity.type
_entity.pdbx_description
1 polymer ?
#
loop_
_entity_poly.entity_id
_entity_poly.type
_entity_poly.pdbx_seq_one_letter_code
_entity_poly.pdbx_strand_id
1 'polypeptide(L)'
;MIKIFDSQMNFGRNIFGPDSTIEDYLDNAHTKGIIRTIMIPTGTHELKLPDGTIEKSCIWSKDYGKIAFRRILLDENKNILEEQVNPTNPYSLMNTFCYNKLRELNVEHDKIMFYFCPKLHPTLDEESEISKYLTLKEVVAFKIQGISSYTTLKDVPAWLIDLLKTSDIPLMIHTDYRVKKRGDGLDRIIRNNKASQWAK
;
A
#
# COMPACT_ATOMS: atom_id res chain seq x y z
N MET A 1 19.18 -11.14 24.49
CA MET A 1 18.94 -10.74 23.09
C MET A 1 17.70 -9.85 23.08
N ILE A 2 17.77 -8.67 22.49
CA ILE A 2 16.62 -7.75 22.40
C ILE A 2 15.67 -8.31 21.34
N LYS A 3 14.39 -8.44 21.68
CA LYS A 3 13.33 -8.83 20.74
C LYS A 3 12.83 -7.57 20.05
N ILE A 4 13.07 -7.47 18.73
CA ILE A 4 12.67 -6.30 17.93
C ILE A 4 11.40 -6.61 17.14
N PHE A 5 10.51 -5.63 17.07
CA PHE A 5 9.31 -5.66 16.26
C PHE A 5 9.52 -4.63 15.16
N ASP A 6 9.59 -5.08 13.91
CA ASP A 6 9.66 -4.17 12.77
C ASP A 6 8.24 -3.73 12.40
N SER A 7 8.01 -2.43 12.46
CA SER A 7 6.68 -1.87 12.16
C SER A 7 6.46 -1.63 10.67
N GLN A 8 7.48 -1.83 9.82
CA GLN A 8 7.34 -1.55 8.39
C GLN A 8 8.34 -2.33 7.52
N MET A 9 7.91 -3.48 7.04
CA MET A 9 8.53 -4.20 5.92
C MET A 9 7.70 -3.95 4.65
N ASN A 10 8.23 -3.17 3.70
CA ASN A 10 7.61 -3.10 2.38
C ASN A 10 7.90 -4.39 1.60
N PHE A 11 6.98 -4.87 0.78
CA PHE A 11 7.13 -6.08 -0.03
C PHE A 11 6.57 -5.91 -1.44
N GLY A 12 7.30 -6.46 -2.40
CA GLY A 12 6.93 -6.51 -3.82
C GLY A 12 7.79 -5.61 -4.68
N ARG A 13 7.48 -5.60 -5.99
CA ARG A 13 8.18 -4.74 -6.94
C ARG A 13 7.66 -3.32 -6.85
N ASN A 14 8.55 -2.35 -7.05
CA ASN A 14 8.20 -0.94 -7.01
C ASN A 14 8.49 -0.25 -8.36
N ILE A 15 7.46 0.38 -8.95
CA ILE A 15 7.59 1.04 -10.26
C ILE A 15 8.61 2.19 -10.24
N PHE A 16 8.70 2.91 -9.12
CA PHE A 16 9.51 4.13 -8.99
C PHE A 16 10.58 4.06 -7.90
N GLY A 17 10.74 2.89 -7.25
CA GLY A 17 11.61 2.71 -6.10
C GLY A 17 12.30 1.36 -6.11
N PRO A 18 13.03 1.02 -5.04
CA PRO A 18 13.65 -0.29 -4.92
C PRO A 18 12.59 -1.37 -4.76
N ASP A 19 12.86 -2.52 -5.37
CA ASP A 19 12.14 -3.77 -5.08
C ASP A 19 12.49 -4.24 -3.67
N SER A 20 11.56 -4.94 -3.03
CA SER A 20 11.79 -5.55 -1.71
C SER A 20 11.36 -7.01 -1.74
N THR A 21 12.33 -7.89 -1.54
CA THR A 21 12.14 -9.35 -1.51
C THR A 21 12.04 -9.86 -0.08
N ILE A 22 11.46 -11.05 0.09
CA ILE A 22 11.38 -11.67 1.42
C ILE A 22 12.75 -12.19 1.83
N GLU A 23 13.48 -12.75 0.88
CA GLU A 23 14.78 -13.37 1.08
C GLU A 23 15.77 -12.36 1.66
N ASP A 24 15.89 -11.19 1.01
CA ASP A 24 16.75 -10.10 1.49
C ASP A 24 16.33 -9.63 2.90
N TYR A 25 15.03 -9.59 3.18
CA TYR A 25 14.53 -9.20 4.49
C TYR A 25 14.89 -10.22 5.57
N LEU A 26 14.64 -11.51 5.32
CA LEU A 26 14.87 -12.60 6.29
C LEU A 26 16.35 -12.71 6.68
N ASP A 27 17.26 -12.57 5.71
CA ASP A 27 18.71 -12.59 5.93
C ASP A 27 19.15 -11.49 6.91
N ASN A 28 18.53 -10.32 6.81
CA ASN A 28 18.81 -9.19 7.69
C ASN A 28 18.04 -9.26 9.02
N ALA A 29 16.83 -9.79 9.02
CA ALA A 29 15.94 -9.78 10.18
C ALA A 29 16.47 -10.67 11.30
N HIS A 30 16.98 -11.85 10.96
CA HIS A 30 17.55 -12.78 11.93
C HIS A 30 18.77 -12.19 12.65
N THR A 31 19.68 -11.57 11.91
CA THR A 31 20.91 -10.97 12.49
C THR A 31 20.61 -9.77 13.39
N LYS A 32 19.47 -9.11 13.17
CA LYS A 32 18.99 -7.96 13.96
C LYS A 32 18.09 -8.33 15.14
N GLY A 33 17.75 -9.60 15.32
CA GLY A 33 16.85 -10.04 16.41
C GLY A 33 15.39 -9.61 16.22
N ILE A 34 14.97 -9.40 14.96
CA ILE A 34 13.57 -9.16 14.63
C ILE A 34 12.79 -10.46 14.78
N ILE A 35 11.70 -10.42 15.55
CA ILE A 35 10.84 -11.59 15.81
C ILE A 35 9.41 -11.40 15.30
N ARG A 36 9.04 -10.16 14.95
CA ARG A 36 7.74 -9.79 14.40
C ARG A 36 7.92 -8.69 13.38
N THR A 37 7.12 -8.72 12.32
CA THR A 37 7.13 -7.65 11.32
C THR A 37 5.74 -7.36 10.78
N ILE A 38 5.51 -6.12 10.35
CA ILE A 38 4.32 -5.72 9.61
C ILE A 38 4.68 -5.62 8.13
N MET A 39 4.16 -6.58 7.36
CA MET A 39 4.28 -6.65 5.91
C MET A 39 3.30 -5.69 5.24
N ILE A 40 3.83 -4.84 4.37
CA ILE A 40 3.12 -3.78 3.69
C ILE A 40 3.41 -3.89 2.19
N PRO A 41 2.39 -3.88 1.31
CA PRO A 41 2.68 -3.81 -0.11
C PRO A 41 3.44 -2.53 -0.48
N THR A 42 4.34 -2.60 -1.46
CA THR A 42 4.98 -1.41 -2.03
C THR A 42 3.94 -0.37 -2.48
N GLY A 43 4.24 0.92 -2.33
CA GLY A 43 3.29 2.00 -2.63
C GLY A 43 2.82 1.99 -4.09
N THR A 44 3.79 2.00 -5.00
CA THR A 44 3.59 1.93 -6.46
C THR A 44 4.03 0.56 -6.94
N HIS A 45 3.07 -0.34 -7.15
CA HIS A 45 3.38 -1.76 -7.32
C HIS A 45 3.32 -2.20 -8.79
N GLU A 46 4.21 -3.13 -9.14
CA GLU A 46 4.08 -3.99 -10.31
C GLU A 46 3.83 -5.41 -9.81
N LEU A 47 2.69 -6.01 -10.18
CA LEU A 47 2.30 -7.36 -9.77
C LEU A 47 2.12 -8.24 -11.00
N LYS A 48 2.86 -9.35 -11.06
CA LYS A 48 2.62 -10.40 -12.07
C LYS A 48 1.52 -11.33 -11.56
N LEU A 49 0.43 -11.42 -12.31
CA LEU A 49 -0.72 -12.27 -12.00
C LEU A 49 -0.48 -13.73 -12.47
N PRO A 50 -1.25 -14.71 -11.96
CA PRO A 50 -1.06 -16.12 -12.29
C PRO A 50 -1.20 -16.46 -13.78
N ASP A 51 -2.00 -15.69 -14.52
CA ASP A 51 -2.19 -15.83 -15.97
C ASP A 51 -1.06 -15.20 -16.80
N GLY A 52 -0.03 -14.64 -16.15
CA GLY A 52 1.12 -14.01 -16.78
C GLY A 52 0.95 -12.52 -17.05
N THR A 53 -0.25 -11.96 -16.90
CA THR A 53 -0.48 -10.52 -17.04
C THR A 53 0.19 -9.73 -15.92
N ILE A 54 0.42 -8.44 -16.15
CA ILE A 54 1.10 -7.55 -15.21
C ILE A 54 0.20 -6.39 -14.86
N GLU A 55 -0.17 -6.27 -13.59
CA GLU A 55 -0.86 -5.12 -13.04
C GLU A 55 0.15 -4.05 -12.58
N LYS A 56 -0.13 -2.80 -12.94
CA LYS A 56 0.54 -1.61 -12.41
C LYS A 56 -0.50 -0.65 -11.85
N SER A 57 -0.34 -0.21 -10.62
CA SER A 57 -1.21 0.81 -10.02
C SER A 57 -0.42 1.95 -9.40
N CYS A 58 -1.12 3.06 -9.11
CA CYS A 58 -0.54 4.32 -8.65
C CYS A 58 0.30 5.00 -9.75
N ILE A 59 -0.13 4.85 -11.01
CA ILE A 59 0.41 5.62 -12.12
C ILE A 59 -0.34 6.95 -12.19
N TRP A 60 0.36 8.07 -12.03
CA TRP A 60 -0.23 9.38 -12.19
C TRP A 60 -0.15 9.86 -13.63
N SER A 61 -1.26 10.32 -14.18
CA SER A 61 -1.31 11.07 -15.43
C SER A 61 -1.96 12.43 -15.20
N LYS A 62 -1.61 13.41 -16.03
CA LYS A 62 -2.28 14.71 -16.06
C LYS A 62 -3.34 14.69 -17.16
N ASP A 63 -4.60 14.55 -16.76
CA ASP A 63 -5.75 14.56 -17.66
C ASP A 63 -6.51 15.88 -17.51
N TYR A 64 -6.52 16.70 -18.57
CA TYR A 64 -7.20 18.00 -18.60
C TYR A 64 -6.88 18.92 -17.40
N GLY A 65 -5.62 18.92 -16.95
CA GLY A 65 -5.17 19.74 -15.81
C GLY A 65 -5.46 19.14 -14.44
N LYS A 66 -6.08 17.96 -14.36
CA LYS A 66 -6.27 17.18 -13.13
C LYS A 66 -5.31 16.00 -13.11
N ILE A 67 -4.89 15.56 -11.93
CA ILE A 67 -4.11 14.34 -11.77
C ILE A 67 -5.07 13.20 -11.50
N ALA A 68 -4.84 12.08 -12.17
CA ALA A 68 -5.63 10.87 -12.00
C ALA A 68 -4.79 9.73 -11.47
N PHE A 69 -5.41 8.83 -10.71
CA PHE A 69 -4.84 7.54 -10.35
C PHE A 69 -5.16 6.55 -11.47
N ARG A 70 -4.15 5.86 -12.02
CA ARG A 70 -4.37 4.81 -13.01
C ARG A 70 -3.96 3.44 -12.52
N ARG A 71 -4.72 2.46 -12.99
CA ARG A 71 -4.41 1.02 -12.94
C ARG A 71 -4.33 0.53 -14.38
N ILE A 72 -3.22 -0.10 -14.71
CA ILE A 72 -2.91 -0.57 -16.06
C ILE A 72 -2.66 -2.07 -15.99
N LEU A 73 -3.35 -2.83 -16.84
CA LEU A 73 -3.10 -4.25 -17.05
C LEU A 73 -2.33 -4.44 -18.36
N LEU A 74 -1.21 -5.14 -18.29
CA LEU A 74 -0.35 -5.44 -19.42
C LEU A 74 -0.33 -6.95 -19.71
N ASP A 75 -0.12 -7.32 -20.97
CA ASP A 75 0.26 -8.70 -21.32
C ASP A 75 1.72 -9.00 -20.94
N GLU A 76 2.16 -10.23 -21.17
CA GLU A 76 3.55 -10.67 -20.93
C GLU A 76 4.59 -9.90 -21.76
N ASN A 77 4.17 -9.34 -22.89
CA ASN A 77 4.99 -8.55 -23.81
C ASN A 77 4.95 -7.04 -23.48
N LYS A 78 4.29 -6.65 -22.37
CA LYS A 78 4.11 -5.28 -21.89
C LYS A 78 3.20 -4.40 -22.77
N ASN A 79 2.35 -4.99 -23.61
CA ASN A 79 1.30 -4.26 -24.30
C ASN A 79 0.14 -3.97 -23.35
N ILE A 80 -0.48 -2.79 -23.47
CA ILE A 80 -1.64 -2.42 -22.65
C ILE A 80 -2.85 -3.23 -23.10
N LEU A 81 -3.38 -4.06 -22.21
CA LEU A 81 -4.65 -4.77 -22.39
C LEU A 81 -5.82 -3.92 -21.89
N GLU A 82 -5.63 -3.26 -20.75
CA GLU A 82 -6.65 -2.45 -20.11
C GLU A 82 -6.01 -1.28 -19.36
N GLU A 83 -6.69 -0.13 -19.37
CA GLU A 83 -6.33 1.02 -18.57
C GLU A 83 -7.59 1.61 -17.91
N GLN A 84 -7.57 1.67 -16.58
CA GLN A 84 -8.65 2.22 -15.77
C GLN A 84 -8.18 3.51 -15.10
N VAL A 85 -9.02 4.54 -15.17
CA VAL A 85 -8.81 5.84 -14.52
C VAL A 85 -9.69 5.93 -13.28
N ASN A 86 -9.06 6.16 -12.12
CA ASN A 86 -9.69 6.16 -10.80
C ASN A 86 -10.55 4.91 -10.54
N PRO A 87 -9.98 3.70 -10.69
CA PRO A 87 -10.74 2.47 -10.49
C PRO A 87 -11.15 2.32 -9.03
N THR A 88 -12.25 1.63 -8.80
CA THR A 88 -12.67 1.19 -7.47
C THR A 88 -11.72 0.10 -6.94
N ASN A 89 -11.40 0.14 -5.65
CA ASN A 89 -10.53 -0.83 -4.96
C ASN A 89 -9.15 -1.04 -5.63
N PRO A 90 -8.38 0.03 -5.95
CA PRO A 90 -7.17 -0.04 -6.79
C PRO A 90 -6.03 -0.93 -6.27
N TYR A 91 -6.09 -1.35 -5.01
CA TYR A 91 -5.07 -2.17 -4.36
C TYR A 91 -5.52 -3.59 -4.04
N SER A 92 -6.76 -3.98 -4.40
CA SER A 92 -7.35 -5.26 -3.99
C SER A 92 -6.49 -6.48 -4.37
N LEU A 93 -6.02 -6.53 -5.62
CA LEU A 93 -5.19 -7.63 -6.12
C LEU A 93 -3.86 -7.72 -5.38
N MET A 94 -3.13 -6.61 -5.27
CA MET A 94 -1.85 -6.57 -4.55
C MET A 94 -2.01 -6.85 -3.05
N ASN A 95 -3.06 -6.35 -2.41
CA ASN A 95 -3.34 -6.66 -1.01
C ASN A 95 -3.60 -8.15 -0.81
N THR A 96 -4.45 -8.75 -1.66
CA THR A 96 -4.76 -10.18 -1.63
C THR A 96 -3.50 -11.02 -1.86
N PHE A 97 -2.68 -10.65 -2.85
CA PHE A 97 -1.42 -11.32 -3.13
C PHE A 97 -0.47 -11.28 -1.92
N CYS A 98 -0.27 -10.11 -1.33
CA CYS A 98 0.60 -9.95 -0.16
C CYS A 98 0.09 -10.72 1.05
N TYR A 99 -1.24 -10.73 1.28
CA TYR A 99 -1.84 -11.48 2.37
C TYR A 99 -1.65 -13.00 2.21
N ASN A 100 -1.85 -13.53 1.00
CA ASN A 100 -1.59 -14.94 0.71
C ASN A 100 -0.11 -15.28 0.93
N LYS A 101 0.80 -14.40 0.47
CA LYS A 101 2.23 -14.60 0.71
C LYS A 101 2.58 -14.58 2.20
N LEU A 102 2.03 -13.65 2.96
CA LEU A 102 2.19 -13.59 4.41
C LEU A 102 1.78 -14.90 5.10
N ARG A 103 0.68 -15.50 4.65
CA ARG A 103 0.21 -16.77 5.20
C ARG A 103 1.18 -17.91 4.92
N GLU A 104 1.76 -17.98 3.72
CA GLU A 104 2.81 -18.93 3.38
C GLU A 104 4.02 -18.73 4.31
N LEU A 105 4.47 -17.48 4.48
CA LEU A 105 5.63 -17.16 5.31
C LEU A 105 5.45 -17.55 6.78
N ASN A 106 4.26 -17.32 7.35
CA ASN A 106 3.96 -17.72 8.72
C ASN A 106 3.91 -19.25 8.92
N VAL A 107 3.78 -20.04 7.84
CA VAL A 107 3.89 -21.50 7.88
C VAL A 107 5.34 -21.94 7.67
N GLU A 108 6.04 -21.31 6.74
CA GLU A 108 7.42 -21.66 6.34
C GLU A 108 8.48 -21.19 7.35
N HIS A 109 8.20 -20.13 8.10
CA HIS A 109 9.15 -19.50 9.02
C HIS A 109 8.57 -19.38 10.43
N ASP A 110 9.14 -20.13 11.38
CA ASP A 110 8.74 -20.16 12.79
C ASP A 110 9.41 -19.07 13.64
N LYS A 111 10.49 -18.45 13.13
CA LYS A 111 11.31 -17.46 13.85
C LYS A 111 10.74 -16.05 13.82
N ILE A 112 10.00 -15.69 12.77
CA ILE A 112 9.44 -14.35 12.57
C ILE A 112 7.94 -14.49 12.30
N MET A 113 7.13 -13.82 13.10
CA MET A 113 5.70 -13.70 12.84
C MET A 113 5.41 -12.48 11.98
N PHE A 114 4.73 -12.68 10.87
CA PHE A 114 4.31 -11.65 9.93
C PHE A 114 2.87 -11.22 10.20
N TYR A 115 2.67 -9.91 10.33
CA TYR A 115 1.38 -9.23 10.37
C TYR A 115 1.18 -8.44 9.09
N PHE A 116 -0.08 -8.13 8.76
CA PHE A 116 -0.43 -7.48 7.51
C PHE A 116 -0.90 -6.05 7.72
N CYS A 117 -0.43 -5.14 6.87
CA CYS A 117 -0.99 -3.81 6.73
C CYS A 117 -1.37 -3.57 5.26
N PRO A 118 -2.62 -3.89 4.87
CA PRO A 118 -3.11 -3.63 3.52
C PRO A 118 -3.04 -2.14 3.19
N LYS A 119 -2.80 -1.84 1.92
CA LYS A 119 -2.93 -0.47 1.42
C LYS A 119 -4.39 -0.12 1.26
N LEU A 120 -4.69 1.13 1.56
CA LEU A 120 -6.01 1.72 1.43
C LEU A 120 -5.93 2.97 0.55
N HIS A 121 -6.87 3.10 -0.39
CA HIS A 121 -7.12 4.32 -1.13
C HIS A 121 -8.36 5.05 -0.55
N PRO A 122 -8.21 6.23 0.08
CA PRO A 122 -9.28 6.82 0.88
C PRO A 122 -10.60 7.09 0.16
N THR A 123 -10.54 7.42 -1.14
CA THR A 123 -11.72 7.78 -1.94
C THR A 123 -12.11 6.75 -3.00
N LEU A 124 -11.30 5.71 -3.20
CA LEU A 124 -11.52 4.73 -4.27
C LEU A 124 -11.82 3.34 -3.72
N ASP A 125 -11.47 3.06 -2.46
CA ASP A 125 -11.89 1.83 -1.82
C ASP A 125 -13.34 1.94 -1.33
N GLU A 126 -14.05 0.82 -1.41
CA GLU A 126 -15.39 0.65 -0.86
C GLU A 126 -15.33 0.01 0.53
N GLU A 127 -16.34 0.28 1.35
CA GLU A 127 -16.50 -0.32 2.68
C GLU A 127 -16.45 -1.85 2.64
N SER A 128 -17.03 -2.46 1.59
CA SER A 128 -17.05 -3.91 1.39
C SER A 128 -15.65 -4.51 1.24
N GLU A 129 -14.73 -3.81 0.58
CA GLU A 129 -13.35 -4.25 0.39
C GLU A 129 -12.56 -4.16 1.69
N ILE A 130 -12.69 -3.05 2.42
CA ILE A 130 -12.01 -2.84 3.70
C ILE A 130 -12.50 -3.85 4.74
N SER A 131 -13.82 -4.12 4.77
CA SER A 131 -14.44 -5.07 5.68
C SER A 131 -13.89 -6.49 5.54
N LYS A 132 -13.46 -6.92 4.34
CA LYS A 132 -12.81 -8.23 4.14
C LYS A 132 -11.57 -8.36 5.02
N TYR A 133 -10.73 -7.32 5.06
CA TYR A 133 -9.49 -7.33 5.82
C TYR A 133 -9.71 -7.18 7.33
N LEU A 134 -10.76 -6.47 7.75
CA LEU A 134 -11.11 -6.34 9.18
C LEU A 134 -11.42 -7.68 9.86
N THR A 135 -11.83 -8.69 9.10
CA THR A 135 -12.10 -10.04 9.63
C THR A 135 -10.83 -10.89 9.84
N LEU A 136 -9.67 -10.41 9.37
CA LEU A 136 -8.43 -11.18 9.35
C LEU A 136 -7.59 -10.82 10.57
N LYS A 137 -7.29 -11.80 11.43
CA LYS A 137 -6.54 -11.60 12.69
C LYS A 137 -5.11 -11.10 12.49
N GLU A 138 -4.53 -11.34 11.31
CA GLU A 138 -3.20 -10.89 10.95
C GLU A 138 -3.17 -9.42 10.53
N VAL A 139 -4.32 -8.82 10.19
CA VAL A 139 -4.42 -7.41 9.83
C VAL A 139 -4.38 -6.55 11.09
N VAL A 140 -3.36 -5.69 11.18
CA VAL A 140 -3.09 -4.88 12.38
C VAL A 140 -3.18 -3.39 12.14
N ALA A 141 -3.29 -2.96 10.88
CA ALA A 141 -3.39 -1.57 10.48
C ALA A 141 -3.83 -1.47 9.00
N PHE A 142 -4.30 -0.30 8.55
CA PHE A 142 -4.34 0.02 7.12
C PHE A 142 -3.33 1.12 6.79
N LYS A 143 -2.73 1.06 5.60
CA LYS A 143 -1.77 2.07 5.15
C LYS A 143 -2.38 2.97 4.08
N ILE A 144 -2.36 4.28 4.34
CA ILE A 144 -2.61 5.29 3.31
C ILE A 144 -1.26 5.80 2.81
N GLN A 145 -1.05 5.68 1.51
CA GLN A 145 0.12 6.29 0.87
C GLN A 145 -0.16 7.78 0.66
N GLY A 146 0.76 8.67 1.05
CA GLY A 146 0.55 10.12 1.06
C GLY A 146 0.29 10.72 -0.31
N ILE A 147 1.35 11.21 -0.97
CA ILE A 147 1.24 11.78 -2.31
C ILE A 147 0.73 10.72 -3.29
N SER A 148 1.17 9.46 -3.15
CA SER A 148 0.79 8.31 -4.00
C SER A 148 -0.71 8.10 -4.16
N SER A 149 -1.50 8.28 -3.10
CA SER A 149 -2.97 8.19 -3.21
C SER A 149 -3.63 9.40 -3.88
N TYR A 150 -2.88 10.47 -4.17
CA TYR A 150 -3.46 11.74 -4.61
C TYR A 150 -4.53 12.30 -3.63
N THR A 151 -4.52 11.87 -2.36
CA THR A 151 -5.46 12.30 -1.33
C THR A 151 -4.80 13.09 -0.22
N THR A 152 -5.63 13.79 0.55
CA THR A 152 -5.30 14.51 1.78
C THR A 152 -6.30 14.11 2.85
N LEU A 153 -6.06 14.44 4.11
CA LEU A 153 -7.00 14.15 5.20
C LEU A 153 -8.44 14.64 4.91
N LYS A 154 -8.59 15.76 4.18
CA LYS A 154 -9.90 16.31 3.82
C LYS A 154 -10.68 15.46 2.82
N ASP A 155 -9.99 14.59 2.10
CA ASP A 155 -10.59 13.71 1.10
C ASP A 155 -11.02 12.37 1.73
N VAL A 156 -10.63 12.09 2.98
CA VAL A 156 -11.03 10.86 3.69
C VAL A 156 -12.52 10.94 4.04
N PRO A 157 -13.36 10.00 3.56
CA PRO A 157 -14.79 10.04 3.81
C PRO A 157 -15.13 9.65 5.25
N ALA A 158 -16.23 10.19 5.77
CA ALA A 158 -16.67 9.96 7.16
C ALA A 158 -16.89 8.48 7.47
N TRP A 159 -17.49 7.73 6.54
CA TRP A 159 -17.75 6.29 6.70
C TRP A 159 -16.46 5.51 6.99
N LEU A 160 -15.34 5.88 6.35
CA LEU A 160 -14.07 5.19 6.54
C LEU A 160 -13.50 5.46 7.93
N ILE A 161 -13.64 6.71 8.41
CA ILE A 161 -13.22 7.08 9.77
C ILE A 161 -14.05 6.30 10.80
N ASP A 162 -15.37 6.23 10.60
CA ASP A 162 -16.28 5.55 11.51
C ASP A 162 -16.03 4.03 11.54
N LEU A 163 -15.78 3.42 10.37
CA LEU A 163 -15.42 2.01 10.25
C LEU A 163 -14.12 1.68 11.00
N LEU A 164 -13.08 2.50 10.82
CA LEU A 164 -11.77 2.28 11.45
C LEU A 164 -11.82 2.50 12.97
N LYS A 165 -12.60 3.48 13.44
CA LYS A 165 -12.84 3.69 14.88
C LYS A 165 -13.58 2.52 15.51
N THR A 166 -14.61 2.00 14.83
CA THR A 166 -15.43 0.90 15.35
C THR A 166 -14.65 -0.40 15.41
N SER A 167 -13.72 -0.61 14.47
CA SER A 167 -12.88 -1.81 14.40
C SER A 167 -11.60 -1.75 15.24
N ASP A 168 -11.29 -0.62 15.87
CA ASP A 168 -10.06 -0.38 16.64
C ASP A 168 -8.77 -0.72 15.85
N ILE A 169 -8.79 -0.49 14.53
CA ILE A 169 -7.64 -0.71 13.65
C ILE A 169 -6.95 0.63 13.33
N PRO A 170 -5.64 0.78 13.63
CA PRO A 170 -4.91 2.01 13.36
C PRO A 170 -4.67 2.26 11.87
N LEU A 171 -4.48 3.55 11.53
CA LEU A 171 -3.99 3.99 10.23
C LEU A 171 -2.49 4.28 10.27
N MET A 172 -1.74 3.64 9.39
CA MET A 172 -0.36 4.02 9.06
C MET A 172 -0.37 5.03 7.93
N ILE A 173 0.07 6.25 8.20
CA ILE A 173 0.15 7.30 7.18
C ILE A 173 1.59 7.43 6.69
N HIS A 174 1.81 7.19 5.40
CA HIS A 174 3.08 7.51 4.77
C HIS A 174 3.07 8.96 4.30
N THR A 175 4.09 9.74 4.67
CA THR A 175 4.26 11.10 4.14
C THR A 175 5.44 11.12 3.17
N ASP A 176 5.13 11.15 1.88
CA ASP A 176 6.14 11.23 0.82
C ASP A 176 6.87 12.59 0.78
N TYR A 177 8.19 12.54 0.60
CA TYR A 177 8.97 13.73 0.29
C TYR A 177 9.12 13.88 -1.22
N ARG A 178 8.65 15.00 -1.79
CA ARG A 178 8.88 15.34 -3.19
C ARG A 178 9.49 16.73 -3.30
N VAL A 179 10.68 16.81 -3.91
CA VAL A 179 11.33 18.08 -4.22
C VAL A 179 10.47 18.80 -5.25
N LYS A 180 9.92 19.97 -4.88
CA LYS A 180 9.02 20.74 -5.74
C LYS A 180 9.67 21.03 -7.09
N LYS A 181 9.02 20.62 -8.18
CA LYS A 181 9.12 21.30 -9.48
C LYS A 181 7.86 22.15 -9.64
N ARG A 182 7.99 23.45 -9.90
CA ARG A 182 6.85 24.35 -10.12
C ARG A 182 5.95 23.80 -11.24
N GLY A 183 4.63 23.78 -11.05
CA GLY A 183 3.64 23.66 -12.13
C GLY A 183 3.04 22.28 -12.43
N ASP A 184 3.24 21.28 -11.56
CA ASP A 184 2.85 19.89 -11.87
C ASP A 184 1.48 19.44 -11.33
N GLY A 185 0.71 20.32 -10.69
CA GLY A 185 -0.64 20.00 -10.17
C GLY A 185 -0.64 19.23 -8.83
N LEU A 186 0.52 18.84 -8.30
CA LEU A 186 0.64 18.15 -7.00
C LEU A 186 0.76 19.10 -5.81
N ASP A 187 0.77 20.42 -6.05
CA ASP A 187 0.95 21.45 -5.02
C ASP A 187 -0.01 21.32 -3.84
N ARG A 188 -1.29 20.99 -4.10
CA ARG A 188 -2.29 20.78 -3.05
C ARG A 188 -1.84 19.66 -2.11
N ILE A 189 -1.41 18.53 -2.66
CA ILE A 189 -1.09 17.35 -1.87
C ILE A 189 0.25 17.52 -1.18
N ILE A 190 1.26 18.07 -1.86
CA ILE A 190 2.55 18.40 -1.23
C ILE A 190 2.37 19.33 -0.02
N ARG A 191 1.46 20.32 -0.10
CA ARG A 191 1.19 21.24 1.02
C ARG A 191 0.46 20.57 2.19
N ASN A 192 -0.36 19.56 1.91
CA ASN A 192 -1.20 18.88 2.89
C ASN A 192 -0.69 17.49 3.29
N ASN A 193 0.44 17.06 2.74
CA ASN A 193 1.13 15.83 3.09
C ASN A 193 2.06 16.08 4.29
N LYS A 194 1.47 16.45 5.43
CA LYS A 194 2.19 16.76 6.67
C LYS A 194 1.74 15.82 7.77
N ALA A 195 2.68 15.10 8.38
CA ALA A 195 2.38 14.16 9.47
C ALA A 195 1.56 14.82 10.60
N SER A 196 1.87 16.07 10.95
CA SER A 196 1.16 16.84 11.97
C SER A 196 -0.32 17.13 11.67
N GLN A 197 -0.75 17.01 10.41
CA GLN A 197 -2.16 17.16 10.06
C GLN A 197 -2.93 15.85 10.26
N TRP A 198 -2.28 14.71 10.07
CA TRP A 198 -2.87 13.37 10.23
C TRP A 198 -2.91 12.90 11.69
N ALA A 199 -2.06 13.46 12.56
CA ALA A 199 -1.99 13.12 13.97
C ALA A 199 -3.01 13.87 14.87
N LYS A 200 -4.02 14.52 14.28
CA LYS A 200 -5.07 15.27 14.99
C LYS A 200 -6.36 14.49 15.02
#